data_AF-A0A662WC99-F1
#
_entry.id   AF-A0A662WC99-F1
#
_cell.length_a   1.000
_cell.length_b   1.000
_cell.length_c   1.000
_cell.angle_alpha   90.00
_cell.angle_beta   90.00
_cell.angle_gamma   90.00
#
_symmetry.space_group_name_H-M   'P 1'
#
loop_
_entity.id
_entity.type
_entity.pdbx_description
1 polymer ?
#
loop_
_entity_poly.entity_id
_entity_poly.type
_entity_poly.pdbx_seq_one_letter_code
_entity_poly.pdbx_strand_id
1 'polypeptide(L)'
;MWIRPSAQRGSASAYRAWLDGHFDAEGGRQSLADDPEAEPPLSEWLHSWPRPPVGADEDDRLQALHALDVLDSSPEKPFDMICDLAKARLACPMAAVSFLDEHRQWFKASAGLAHKMIPRKIAFCAYTVFLREPMVVLDTLQDPRFERNPLVSGAAGVRFYAAAPIVDPTSGHVVGSVFVLDTQPRESCDIAILERLAYAAGENLPQRMEISALAHEEAAINAVDLELERQQGSEQQQLERPEREQVDNDLKMPTSPALSSSTASLSSVASGCYSDPASSPSKPKSPCSSSDSDADANSTAMTSLSMGKTASGEQMEVLLMRLLTQNTETQQQLAVQQISLSTKLGQHTDQINKLMSDFARMEAKVDAKVDSKAK
;
A
#
# COMPACT_ATOMS: atom_id res chain seq x y z
N MET A 1 22.55 -1.34 40.94
CA MET A 1 21.98 -2.43 41.78
C MET A 1 20.57 -2.67 41.25
N TRP A 2 20.42 -3.64 40.34
CA TRP A 2 19.16 -3.82 39.59
C TRP A 2 18.18 -4.69 40.36
N ILE A 3 17.00 -4.16 40.66
CA ILE A 3 15.90 -4.91 41.27
C ILE A 3 15.19 -5.67 40.15
N ARG A 4 15.16 -7.01 40.24
CA ARG A 4 14.31 -7.86 39.38
C ARG A 4 12.83 -7.60 39.73
N PRO A 5 11.97 -7.29 38.76
CA PRO A 5 10.55 -7.57 38.88
C PRO A 5 10.35 -9.08 39.11
N SER A 6 9.53 -9.45 40.09
CA SER A 6 9.42 -10.85 40.54
C SER A 6 8.48 -11.66 39.66
N ALA A 7 9.01 -12.20 38.56
CA ALA A 7 8.28 -13.11 37.68
C ALA A 7 8.01 -14.48 38.36
N GLN A 8 6.94 -14.58 39.17
CA GLN A 8 6.30 -15.83 39.58
C GLN A 8 4.92 -15.59 40.25
N ARG A 9 3.97 -16.50 40.01
CA ARG A 9 2.60 -16.60 40.60
C ARG A 9 1.50 -15.64 40.09
N GLY A 10 1.69 -14.96 38.95
CA GLY A 10 0.61 -14.22 38.26
C GLY A 10 -0.07 -15.00 37.12
N SER A 11 0.70 -15.36 36.10
CA SER A 11 0.22 -15.76 34.75
C SER A 11 -0.84 -16.88 34.71
N ALA A 12 -0.76 -17.87 35.59
CA ALA A 12 -1.73 -18.97 35.63
C ALA A 12 -3.14 -18.57 36.09
N SER A 13 -3.34 -17.34 36.60
CA SER A 13 -4.64 -16.85 37.08
C SER A 13 -5.54 -16.36 35.94
N ALA A 14 -5.06 -15.40 35.14
CA ALA A 14 -5.86 -14.79 34.06
C ALA A 14 -6.20 -15.80 32.94
N TYR A 15 -5.25 -16.66 32.57
CA TYR A 15 -5.49 -17.70 31.56
C TYR A 15 -6.53 -18.74 32.01
N ARG A 16 -6.49 -19.17 33.28
CA ARG A 16 -7.51 -20.08 33.82
C ARG A 16 -8.86 -19.41 33.96
N ALA A 17 -8.93 -18.20 34.53
CA ALA A 17 -10.18 -17.44 34.63
C ALA A 17 -10.84 -17.19 33.25
N TRP A 18 -10.04 -17.03 32.19
CA TRP A 18 -10.58 -16.95 30.82
C TRP A 18 -11.13 -18.29 30.32
N LEU A 19 -10.39 -19.40 30.50
CA LEU A 19 -10.85 -20.76 30.17
C LEU A 19 -12.11 -21.13 30.95
N ASP A 20 -12.03 -21.14 32.28
CA ASP A 20 -13.06 -21.58 33.24
C ASP A 20 -14.37 -20.78 33.10
N GLY A 21 -14.29 -19.55 32.57
CA GLY A 21 -15.44 -18.66 32.34
C GLY A 21 -16.04 -18.68 30.92
N HIS A 22 -15.41 -19.37 29.94
CA HIS A 22 -15.89 -19.42 28.55
C HIS A 22 -16.06 -20.83 28.00
N PHE A 23 -15.35 -21.80 28.57
CA PHE A 23 -15.37 -23.20 28.19
C PHE A 23 -15.65 -24.06 29.42
N ASP A 24 -16.42 -25.14 29.24
CA ASP A 24 -16.55 -26.19 30.24
C ASP A 24 -15.35 -27.16 30.18
N ALA A 25 -15.33 -28.15 31.09
CA ALA A 25 -14.24 -29.12 31.21
C ALA A 25 -14.12 -30.09 30.01
N GLU A 26 -15.07 -30.10 29.08
CA GLU A 26 -15.05 -30.88 27.83
C GLU A 26 -14.81 -29.99 26.58
N GLY A 27 -14.66 -28.67 26.76
CA GLY A 27 -14.44 -27.71 25.68
C GLY A 27 -15.71 -27.18 25.02
N GLY A 28 -16.89 -27.44 25.60
CA GLY A 28 -18.15 -26.82 25.20
C GLY A 28 -18.25 -25.37 25.69
N ARG A 29 -19.10 -24.56 25.04
CA ARG A 29 -19.42 -23.20 25.50
C ARG A 29 -20.49 -23.28 26.59
N GLN A 30 -20.25 -22.68 27.75
CA GLN A 30 -21.27 -22.55 28.80
C GLN A 30 -22.48 -21.75 28.29
N SER A 31 -23.68 -22.31 28.46
CA SER A 31 -24.93 -21.70 28.00
C SER A 31 -25.52 -20.78 29.06
N LEU A 32 -25.43 -19.48 28.85
CA LEU A 32 -26.25 -18.50 29.57
C LEU A 32 -27.68 -18.55 29.02
N ALA A 33 -28.58 -19.15 29.79
CA ALA A 33 -30.02 -19.16 29.56
C ALA A 33 -30.75 -18.54 30.77
N ASP A 34 -31.99 -18.10 30.51
CA ASP A 34 -33.01 -17.58 31.44
C ASP A 34 -33.15 -16.05 31.54
N ASP A 35 -33.48 -15.40 30.42
CA ASP A 35 -34.29 -14.17 30.39
C ASP A 35 -35.29 -14.22 29.21
N PRO A 36 -36.62 -14.31 29.43
CA PRO A 36 -37.58 -14.73 28.39
C PRO A 36 -38.10 -13.61 27.46
N GLU A 37 -37.75 -12.34 27.67
CA GLU A 37 -38.20 -11.21 26.81
C GLU A 37 -37.06 -10.48 26.07
N ALA A 38 -35.85 -11.05 26.06
CA ALA A 38 -34.72 -10.48 25.32
C ALA A 38 -34.80 -10.77 23.80
N GLU A 39 -34.92 -9.71 22.98
CA GLU A 39 -34.75 -9.76 21.52
C GLU A 39 -33.44 -10.46 21.13
N PRO A 40 -33.44 -11.39 20.15
CA PRO A 40 -32.28 -12.23 19.85
C PRO A 40 -31.09 -11.41 19.31
N PRO A 41 -29.90 -11.50 19.93
CA PRO A 41 -28.77 -10.64 19.58
C PRO A 41 -28.21 -10.94 18.18
N LEU A 42 -28.12 -9.89 17.35
CA LEU A 42 -27.71 -9.89 15.93
C LEU A 42 -26.23 -10.25 15.65
N SER A 43 -25.64 -11.22 16.37
CA SER A 43 -24.20 -11.57 16.21
C SER A 43 -23.87 -13.06 16.34
N GLU A 44 -24.71 -13.94 15.80
CA GLU A 44 -24.40 -15.36 15.68
C GLU A 44 -23.05 -15.56 14.97
N TRP A 45 -22.14 -16.30 15.62
CA TRP A 45 -20.77 -16.44 15.17
C TRP A 45 -20.64 -17.60 14.18
N LEU A 46 -20.82 -17.26 12.90
CA LEU A 46 -20.91 -18.18 11.75
C LEU A 46 -19.59 -18.89 11.36
N HIS A 47 -18.58 -18.96 12.24
CA HIS A 47 -17.28 -19.57 11.95
C HIS A 47 -17.02 -20.80 12.83
N SER A 48 -16.40 -21.83 12.26
CA SER A 48 -16.14 -23.12 12.92
C SER A 48 -15.01 -23.11 13.96
N TRP A 49 -14.31 -21.99 14.12
CA TRP A 49 -13.25 -21.77 15.12
C TRP A 49 -13.68 -20.69 16.13
N PRO A 50 -13.08 -20.59 17.33
CA PRO A 50 -13.49 -19.61 18.33
C PRO A 50 -13.39 -18.14 17.85
N ARG A 51 -14.25 -17.26 18.37
CA ARG A 51 -14.11 -15.80 18.19
C ARG A 51 -12.82 -15.36 18.90
N PRO A 52 -11.88 -14.67 18.22
CA PRO A 52 -10.68 -14.15 18.88
C PRO A 52 -11.04 -13.17 20.00
N PRO A 53 -10.27 -13.12 21.10
CA PRO A 53 -10.60 -12.31 22.26
C PRO A 53 -10.39 -10.81 21.98
N VAL A 54 -11.07 -9.99 22.79
CA VAL A 54 -11.07 -8.52 22.74
C VAL A 54 -10.97 -8.01 24.18
N GLY A 55 -10.16 -6.99 24.42
CA GLY A 55 -9.96 -6.41 25.75
C GLY A 55 -11.14 -5.56 26.21
N ALA A 56 -11.24 -5.29 27.52
CA ALA A 56 -12.17 -4.27 28.03
C ALA A 56 -11.67 -2.84 27.73
N ASP A 57 -10.36 -2.67 27.52
CA ASP A 57 -9.69 -1.43 27.10
C ASP A 57 -9.32 -1.44 25.61
N GLU A 58 -10.09 -2.16 24.77
CA GLU A 58 -9.80 -2.28 23.34
C GLU A 58 -9.83 -0.92 22.63
N ASP A 59 -10.76 -0.04 22.99
CA ASP A 59 -10.90 1.28 22.36
C ASP A 59 -9.72 2.20 22.69
N ASP A 60 -9.21 2.15 23.93
CA ASP A 60 -8.00 2.87 24.36
C ASP A 60 -6.76 2.31 23.65
N ARG A 61 -6.68 0.97 23.53
CA ARG A 61 -5.62 0.26 22.80
C ARG A 61 -5.61 0.57 21.30
N LEU A 62 -6.78 0.78 20.69
CA LEU A 62 -6.93 1.20 19.29
C LEU A 62 -6.55 2.67 19.10
N GLN A 63 -7.01 3.57 19.97
CA GLN A 63 -6.58 4.97 19.98
C GLN A 63 -5.06 5.09 20.11
N ALA A 64 -4.44 4.34 21.04
CA ALA A 64 -3.00 4.26 21.18
C ALA A 64 -2.31 3.77 19.90
N LEU A 65 -2.79 2.69 19.28
CA LEU A 65 -2.24 2.19 18.01
C LEU A 65 -2.36 3.21 16.86
N HIS A 66 -3.48 3.89 16.73
CA HIS A 66 -3.70 4.88 15.67
C HIS A 66 -2.85 6.13 15.87
N ALA A 67 -2.59 6.54 17.12
CA ALA A 67 -1.69 7.65 17.44
C ALA A 67 -0.22 7.40 17.06
N LEU A 68 0.20 6.14 16.84
CA LEU A 68 1.56 5.78 16.41
C LEU A 68 1.83 6.02 14.92
N ASP A 69 0.81 6.29 14.10
CA ASP A 69 0.89 6.41 12.62
C ASP A 69 1.59 5.21 11.94
N VAL A 70 1.53 4.04 12.57
CA VAL A 70 2.32 2.86 12.18
C VAL A 70 1.60 1.96 11.17
N LEU A 71 0.28 2.11 11.01
CA LEU A 71 -0.55 1.32 10.09
C LEU A 71 -0.48 1.88 8.66
N ASP A 72 -0.51 1.00 7.67
CA ASP A 72 -0.45 1.28 6.22
C ASP A 72 0.76 2.09 5.70
N SER A 73 1.63 2.57 6.59
CA SER A 73 2.87 3.29 6.26
C SER A 73 3.97 2.40 5.68
N SER A 74 4.90 3.00 4.93
CA SER A 74 5.95 2.33 4.13
C SER A 74 6.79 1.28 4.89
N PRO A 75 7.40 0.29 4.20
CA PRO A 75 8.34 -0.66 4.81
C PRO A 75 9.59 0.04 5.35
N GLU A 76 10.05 -0.36 6.54
CA GLU A 76 11.12 0.36 7.24
C GLU A 76 12.11 -0.57 7.96
N LYS A 77 13.39 -0.34 7.66
CA LYS A 77 14.54 -1.21 7.97
C LYS A 77 14.61 -1.77 9.40
N PRO A 78 14.30 -1.02 10.48
CA PRO A 78 14.37 -1.58 11.83
C PRO A 78 13.42 -2.77 12.02
N PHE A 79 12.21 -2.69 11.46
CA PHE A 79 11.23 -3.77 11.54
C PHE A 79 11.58 -4.93 10.60
N ASP A 80 12.13 -4.65 9.41
CA ASP A 80 12.66 -5.67 8.50
C ASP A 80 13.78 -6.49 9.18
N MET A 81 14.74 -5.81 9.82
CA MET A 81 15.83 -6.44 10.56
C MET A 81 15.32 -7.27 11.74
N ILE A 82 14.30 -6.80 12.48
CA ILE A 82 13.67 -7.55 13.56
C ILE A 82 12.99 -8.82 13.01
N CYS A 83 12.31 -8.72 11.87
CA CYS A 83 11.65 -9.84 11.20
C CYS A 83 12.65 -10.91 10.73
N ASP A 84 13.73 -10.50 10.05
CA ASP A 84 14.78 -11.40 9.58
C ASP A 84 15.54 -12.05 10.75
N LEU A 85 15.79 -11.30 11.84
CA LEU A 85 16.40 -11.85 13.06
C LEU A 85 15.50 -12.88 13.73
N ALA A 86 14.20 -12.63 13.86
CA ALA A 86 13.25 -13.61 14.41
C ALA A 86 13.25 -14.90 13.56
N LYS A 87 13.12 -14.75 12.23
CA LYS A 87 13.14 -15.84 11.26
C LYS A 87 14.42 -16.69 11.37
N ALA A 88 15.58 -16.04 11.32
CA ALA A 88 16.88 -16.72 11.31
C ALA A 88 17.22 -17.35 12.66
N ARG A 89 16.93 -16.69 13.78
CA ARG A 89 17.30 -17.18 15.13
C ARG A 89 16.43 -18.33 15.62
N LEU A 90 15.15 -18.36 15.21
CA LEU A 90 14.26 -19.49 15.49
C LEU A 90 14.20 -20.50 14.33
N ALA A 91 15.01 -20.31 13.28
CA ALA A 91 15.07 -21.17 12.09
C ALA A 91 13.68 -21.50 11.50
N CYS A 92 12.77 -20.52 11.49
CA CYS A 92 11.40 -20.68 10.97
C CYS A 92 11.32 -20.26 9.49
N PRO A 93 10.41 -20.81 8.68
CA PRO A 93 10.20 -20.35 7.30
C PRO A 93 9.55 -18.97 7.23
N MET A 94 8.75 -18.60 8.23
CA MET A 94 7.92 -17.39 8.25
C MET A 94 8.11 -16.58 9.53
N ALA A 95 8.13 -15.26 9.40
CA ALA A 95 8.15 -14.30 10.51
C ALA A 95 7.46 -12.98 10.13
N ALA A 96 7.02 -12.19 11.11
CA ALA A 96 6.59 -10.81 10.91
C ALA A 96 6.67 -9.94 12.17
N VAL A 97 6.77 -8.63 11.95
CA VAL A 97 6.42 -7.58 12.90
C VAL A 97 5.03 -7.07 12.51
N SER A 98 4.08 -7.09 13.44
CA SER A 98 2.68 -6.81 13.12
C SER A 98 1.96 -6.01 14.19
N PHE A 99 0.94 -5.27 13.76
CA PHE A 99 0.05 -4.48 14.61
C PHE A 99 -1.38 -4.98 14.46
N LEU A 100 -2.15 -4.93 15.55
CA LEU A 100 -3.51 -5.45 15.59
C LEU A 100 -4.51 -4.29 15.62
N ASP A 101 -5.17 -4.08 14.48
CA ASP A 101 -6.19 -3.06 14.26
C ASP A 101 -7.59 -3.63 14.55
N GLU A 102 -8.64 -2.83 14.43
CA GLU A 102 -10.00 -3.22 14.80
C GLU A 102 -10.47 -4.47 14.03
N HIS A 103 -10.27 -4.49 12.71
CA HIS A 103 -10.77 -5.53 11.81
C HIS A 103 -9.67 -6.43 11.20
N ARG A 104 -8.39 -6.07 11.35
CA ARG A 104 -7.25 -6.69 10.66
C ARG A 104 -6.02 -6.81 11.55
N GLN A 105 -5.17 -7.79 11.27
CA GLN A 105 -3.78 -7.79 11.69
C GLN A 105 -2.95 -7.37 10.48
N TRP A 106 -2.20 -6.27 10.62
CA TRP A 106 -1.42 -5.66 9.54
C TRP A 106 0.08 -5.85 9.80
N PHE A 107 0.85 -6.16 8.76
CA PHE A 107 2.26 -6.53 8.88
C PHE A 107 3.17 -5.37 8.43
N LYS A 108 3.90 -4.78 9.37
CA LYS A 108 4.86 -3.70 9.11
C LYS A 108 6.13 -4.20 8.42
N ALA A 109 6.52 -5.43 8.75
CA ALA A 109 7.57 -6.19 8.08
C ALA A 109 7.21 -7.67 8.12
N SER A 110 7.47 -8.42 7.05
CA SER A 110 7.13 -9.84 6.97
C SER A 110 8.05 -10.61 6.02
N ALA A 111 8.58 -11.74 6.47
CA ALA A 111 9.47 -12.60 5.70
C ALA A 111 8.84 -13.99 5.53
N GLY A 112 8.68 -14.45 4.29
CA GLY A 112 8.05 -15.75 3.96
C GLY A 112 6.52 -15.74 3.92
N LEU A 113 5.86 -14.63 4.25
CA LEU A 113 4.42 -14.45 4.13
C LEU A 113 4.06 -13.72 2.81
N ALA A 114 3.00 -14.16 2.14
CA ALA A 114 2.58 -13.65 0.83
C ALA A 114 1.52 -12.52 0.89
N HIS A 115 1.12 -12.08 2.09
CA HIS A 115 0.08 -11.07 2.29
C HIS A 115 0.60 -10.00 3.26
N LYS A 116 0.20 -8.73 3.06
CA LYS A 116 0.55 -7.62 3.97
C LYS A 116 -0.36 -7.51 5.20
N MET A 117 -1.51 -8.17 5.19
CA MET A 117 -2.44 -8.21 6.32
C MET A 117 -3.32 -9.47 6.25
N ILE A 118 -3.96 -9.81 7.36
CA ILE A 118 -5.03 -10.82 7.45
C ILE A 118 -6.21 -10.29 8.29
N PRO A 119 -7.44 -10.78 8.10
CA PRO A 119 -8.58 -10.40 8.95
C PRO A 119 -8.35 -10.77 10.43
N ARG A 120 -8.69 -9.87 11.36
CA ARG A 120 -8.55 -10.12 12.81
C ARG A 120 -9.26 -11.39 13.25
N LYS A 121 -10.39 -11.72 12.61
CA LYS A 121 -11.17 -12.94 12.87
C LYS A 121 -10.43 -14.27 12.69
N ILE A 122 -9.23 -14.28 12.08
CA ILE A 122 -8.35 -15.46 12.00
C ILE A 122 -6.97 -15.25 12.65
N ALA A 123 -6.67 -14.04 13.14
CA ALA A 123 -5.36 -13.65 13.65
C ALA A 123 -5.04 -14.30 15.01
N PHE A 124 -4.01 -15.16 15.07
CA PHE A 124 -3.54 -15.74 16.34
C PHE A 124 -3.03 -14.67 17.31
N CYS A 125 -2.47 -13.58 16.78
CA CYS A 125 -1.90 -12.50 17.56
C CYS A 125 -2.95 -11.73 18.38
N ALA A 126 -4.25 -11.88 18.09
CA ALA A 126 -5.31 -11.39 18.98
C ALA A 126 -5.21 -11.97 20.40
N TYR A 127 -4.83 -13.25 20.54
CA TYR A 127 -4.59 -13.86 21.86
C TYR A 127 -3.34 -13.29 22.54
N THR A 128 -2.25 -13.06 21.79
CA THR A 128 -1.01 -12.44 22.33
C THR A 128 -1.24 -11.00 22.79
N VAL A 129 -2.03 -10.22 22.03
CA VAL A 129 -2.40 -8.85 22.38
C VAL A 129 -3.33 -8.81 23.60
N PHE A 130 -4.35 -9.68 23.64
CA PHE A 130 -5.30 -9.77 24.75
C PHE A 130 -4.65 -10.23 26.06
N LEU A 131 -3.83 -11.29 26.02
CA LEU A 131 -3.17 -11.83 27.21
C LEU A 131 -2.03 -10.94 27.71
N ARG A 132 -1.46 -10.09 26.84
CA ARG A 132 -0.25 -9.26 27.09
C ARG A 132 1.00 -10.06 27.50
N GLU A 133 0.97 -11.38 27.31
CA GLU A 133 2.06 -12.30 27.59
C GLU A 133 2.54 -12.98 26.29
N PRO A 134 3.84 -13.37 26.19
CA PRO A 134 4.32 -14.17 25.08
C PRO A 134 3.61 -15.53 25.00
N MET A 135 3.37 -16.02 23.78
CA MET A 135 2.65 -17.27 23.54
C MET A 135 3.43 -18.19 22.61
N VAL A 136 3.51 -19.48 22.95
CA VAL A 136 4.08 -20.55 22.13
C VAL A 136 3.01 -21.62 21.93
N VAL A 137 2.84 -22.09 20.69
CA VAL A 137 1.97 -23.20 20.31
C VAL A 137 2.81 -24.18 19.51
N LEU A 138 3.09 -25.34 20.11
CA LEU A 138 4.03 -26.33 19.59
C LEU A 138 3.45 -27.18 18.44
N ASP A 139 2.17 -27.52 18.53
CA ASP A 139 1.33 -28.01 17.43
C ASP A 139 -0.07 -27.36 17.52
N THR A 140 -0.45 -26.57 16.53
CA THR A 140 -1.75 -25.88 16.45
C THR A 140 -2.91 -26.83 16.14
N LEU A 141 -2.65 -28.07 15.72
CA LEU A 141 -3.67 -29.13 15.66
C LEU A 141 -4.01 -29.70 17.03
N GLN A 142 -3.19 -29.47 18.06
CA GLN A 142 -3.44 -29.89 19.45
C GLN A 142 -3.97 -28.74 20.33
N ASP A 143 -4.27 -27.57 19.74
CA ASP A 143 -4.70 -26.38 20.46
C ASP A 143 -6.16 -26.05 20.09
N PRO A 144 -7.13 -26.20 21.03
CA PRO A 144 -8.55 -25.91 20.80
C PRO A 144 -8.86 -24.50 20.28
N ARG A 145 -7.94 -23.54 20.48
CA ARG A 145 -8.07 -22.15 19.99
C ARG A 145 -7.81 -22.06 18.48
N PHE A 146 -7.05 -23.00 17.91
CA PHE A 146 -6.50 -22.91 16.56
C PHE A 146 -6.81 -24.09 15.65
N GLU A 147 -7.14 -25.28 16.16
CA GLU A 147 -7.35 -26.51 15.35
C GLU A 147 -8.25 -26.32 14.11
N ARG A 148 -9.32 -25.51 14.22
CA ARG A 148 -10.30 -25.24 13.14
C ARG A 148 -10.04 -23.95 12.38
N ASN A 149 -9.10 -23.10 12.83
CA ASN A 149 -8.83 -21.80 12.24
C ASN A 149 -8.27 -21.97 10.80
N PRO A 150 -8.72 -21.17 9.80
CA PRO A 150 -8.28 -21.28 8.40
C PRO A 150 -6.77 -21.22 8.16
N LEU A 151 -5.98 -20.65 9.09
CA LEU A 151 -4.51 -20.68 9.01
C LEU A 151 -3.94 -22.10 9.27
N VAL A 152 -4.64 -22.92 10.05
CA VAL A 152 -4.27 -24.32 10.39
C VAL A 152 -4.93 -25.30 9.43
N SER A 153 -6.23 -25.15 9.20
CA SER A 153 -7.06 -26.08 8.42
C SER A 153 -7.04 -25.80 6.90
N GLY A 154 -6.70 -24.57 6.49
CA GLY A 154 -6.58 -24.16 5.09
C GLY A 154 -5.17 -24.24 4.52
N ALA A 155 -4.99 -23.69 3.31
CA ALA A 155 -3.77 -23.81 2.51
C ALA A 155 -2.49 -23.22 3.14
N ALA A 156 -2.60 -22.40 4.19
CA ALA A 156 -1.44 -21.91 4.94
C ALA A 156 -0.77 -23.01 5.79
N GLY A 157 -1.50 -24.06 6.17
CA GLY A 157 -0.95 -25.27 6.79
C GLY A 157 -0.14 -25.06 8.07
N VAL A 158 -0.40 -23.98 8.83
CA VAL A 158 0.36 -23.63 10.04
C VAL A 158 0.27 -24.76 11.06
N ARG A 159 1.42 -25.19 11.59
CA ARG A 159 1.52 -26.16 12.69
C ARG A 159 2.22 -25.60 13.92
N PHE A 160 3.19 -24.70 13.76
CA PHE A 160 3.84 -24.04 14.89
C PHE A 160 3.66 -22.52 14.82
N TYR A 161 3.48 -21.91 15.99
CA TYR A 161 3.43 -20.46 16.18
C TYR A 161 4.13 -20.07 17.47
N ALA A 162 4.89 -18.97 17.44
CA ALA A 162 5.35 -18.29 18.63
C ALA A 162 5.31 -16.77 18.44
N ALA A 163 4.92 -16.03 19.47
CA ALA A 163 4.83 -14.57 19.42
C ALA A 163 5.12 -13.91 20.78
N ALA A 164 5.70 -12.71 20.74
CA ALA A 164 5.81 -11.83 21.90
C ALA A 164 5.08 -10.49 21.63
N PRO A 165 4.43 -9.90 22.65
CA PRO A 165 3.69 -8.64 22.53
C PRO A 165 4.62 -7.45 22.29
N ILE A 166 4.22 -6.55 21.38
CA ILE A 166 4.84 -5.22 21.23
C ILE A 166 4.04 -4.27 22.11
N VAL A 167 4.69 -3.79 23.17
CA VAL A 167 4.19 -2.71 24.04
C VAL A 167 4.60 -1.38 23.43
N ASP A 168 3.69 -0.42 23.35
CA ASP A 168 4.04 0.98 23.13
C ASP A 168 4.62 1.56 24.45
N PRO A 169 5.87 2.05 24.47
CA PRO A 169 6.47 2.60 25.69
C PRO A 169 5.82 3.91 26.16
N THR A 170 5.04 4.61 25.32
CA THR A 170 4.39 5.88 25.68
C THR A 170 3.06 5.66 26.41
N SER A 171 2.17 4.82 25.88
CA SER A 171 0.86 4.53 26.48
C SER A 171 0.83 3.29 27.38
N GLY A 172 1.78 2.36 27.21
CA GLY A 172 1.80 1.07 27.91
C GLY A 172 0.82 0.02 27.36
N HIS A 173 0.05 0.32 26.31
CA HIS A 173 -0.82 -0.65 25.67
C HIS A 173 -0.04 -1.62 24.77
N VAL A 174 -0.56 -2.85 24.61
CA VAL A 174 -0.05 -3.81 23.63
C VAL A 174 -0.67 -3.51 22.27
N VAL A 175 0.12 -2.95 21.37
CA VAL A 175 -0.35 -2.48 20.05
C VAL A 175 -0.16 -3.54 18.95
N GLY A 176 0.68 -4.55 19.20
CA GLY A 176 1.03 -5.56 18.19
C GLY A 176 1.80 -6.76 18.74
N SER A 177 2.48 -7.49 17.85
CA SER A 177 3.36 -8.60 18.20
C SER A 177 4.45 -8.84 17.13
N VAL A 178 5.61 -9.32 17.59
CA VAL A 178 6.62 -9.98 16.74
C VAL A 178 6.37 -11.48 16.83
N PHE A 179 6.23 -12.15 15.69
CA PHE A 179 5.88 -13.57 15.67
C PHE A 179 6.60 -14.36 14.57
N VAL A 180 6.62 -15.68 14.73
CA VAL A 180 7.08 -16.68 13.76
C VAL A 180 6.02 -17.74 13.53
N LEU A 181 6.05 -18.35 12.34
CA LEU A 181 5.17 -19.44 11.92
C LEU A 181 6.00 -20.55 11.25
N ASP A 182 5.53 -21.79 11.38
CA ASP A 182 6.03 -22.94 10.64
C ASP A 182 4.88 -23.87 10.20
N THR A 183 5.09 -24.62 9.12
CA THR A 183 4.17 -25.66 8.64
C THR A 183 4.48 -27.04 9.22
N GLN A 184 5.54 -27.15 10.04
CA GLN A 184 5.85 -28.32 10.86
C GLN A 184 5.67 -28.00 12.36
N PRO A 185 5.18 -28.95 13.18
CA PRO A 185 5.16 -28.79 14.64
C PRO A 185 6.59 -28.82 15.20
N ARG A 186 6.77 -28.36 16.45
CA ARG A 186 8.09 -28.24 17.08
C ARG A 186 8.12 -28.75 18.51
N GLU A 187 9.25 -29.28 18.94
CA GLU A 187 9.45 -29.78 20.31
C GLU A 187 9.64 -28.63 21.34
N SER A 188 10.21 -27.50 20.91
CA SER A 188 10.50 -26.36 21.78
C SER A 188 10.68 -25.05 21.00
N CYS A 189 10.68 -23.91 21.71
CA CYS A 189 10.99 -22.58 21.19
C CYS A 189 11.64 -21.72 22.29
N ASP A 190 12.75 -21.04 21.98
CA ASP A 190 13.31 -20.01 22.86
C ASP A 190 12.54 -18.70 22.70
N ILE A 191 11.44 -18.58 23.46
CA ILE A 191 10.55 -17.42 23.42
C ILE A 191 11.25 -16.10 23.80
N ALA A 192 12.34 -16.16 24.57
CA ALA A 192 13.09 -14.97 25.00
C ALA A 192 13.81 -14.26 23.85
N ILE A 193 13.95 -14.91 22.69
CA ILE A 193 14.39 -14.28 21.45
C ILE A 193 13.30 -13.32 20.93
N LEU A 194 12.03 -13.74 20.93
CA LEU A 194 10.91 -12.87 20.52
C LEU A 194 10.65 -11.76 21.53
N GLU A 195 10.74 -12.04 22.84
CA GLU A 195 10.57 -11.00 23.87
C GLU A 195 11.52 -9.81 23.65
N ARG A 196 12.81 -10.08 23.39
CA ARG A 196 13.82 -9.04 23.13
C ARG A 196 13.60 -8.32 21.80
N LEU A 197 13.12 -9.04 20.78
CA LEU A 197 12.81 -8.48 19.47
C LEU A 197 11.53 -7.63 19.48
N ALA A 198 10.53 -8.00 20.28
CA ALA A 198 9.31 -7.22 20.46
C ALA A 198 9.53 -6.00 21.36
N TYR A 199 10.38 -6.11 22.39
CA TYR A 199 10.90 -4.95 23.12
C TYR A 199 11.59 -3.97 22.17
N ALA A 200 12.54 -4.45 21.36
CA ALA A 200 13.23 -3.61 20.37
C ALA A 200 12.29 -2.99 19.32
N ALA A 201 11.19 -3.67 18.96
CA ALA A 201 10.16 -3.11 18.10
C ALA A 201 9.38 -1.96 18.79
N GLY A 202 9.07 -2.10 20.09
CA GLY A 202 8.43 -1.05 20.89
C GLY A 202 9.29 0.20 21.01
N GLU A 203 10.58 0.05 21.29
CA GLU A 203 11.55 1.17 21.39
C GLU A 203 11.71 1.97 20.08
N ASN A 204 11.30 1.41 18.94
CA ASN A 204 11.30 2.12 17.65
C ASN A 204 10.04 2.98 17.43
N LEU A 205 8.99 2.84 18.25
CA LEU A 205 7.71 3.54 18.06
C LEU A 205 7.76 5.05 18.37
N PRO A 206 8.45 5.54 19.43
CA PRO A 206 8.57 6.99 19.65
C PRO A 206 9.31 7.69 18.50
N GLN A 207 10.38 7.07 18.00
CA GLN A 207 11.16 7.60 16.87
C GLN A 207 10.37 7.60 15.56
N ARG A 208 9.39 6.68 15.38
CA ARG A 208 8.44 6.73 14.26
C ARG A 208 7.55 7.96 14.32
N MET A 209 6.97 8.26 15.49
CA MET A 209 6.08 9.41 15.67
C MET A 209 6.81 10.73 15.41
N GLU A 210 8.03 10.89 15.93
CA GLU A 210 8.87 12.08 15.66
C GLU A 210 9.16 12.25 14.15
N ILE A 211 9.55 11.18 13.46
CA ILE A 211 9.86 11.23 12.02
C ILE A 211 8.60 11.47 11.18
N SER A 212 7.45 10.87 11.53
CA SER A 212 6.19 11.11 10.83
C SER A 212 5.69 12.54 11.02
N ALA A 213 5.76 13.09 12.24
CA ALA A 213 5.36 14.47 12.51
C ALA A 213 6.17 15.47 11.67
N LEU A 214 7.50 15.30 11.62
CA LEU A 214 8.38 16.12 10.78
C LEU A 214 8.10 15.97 9.28
N ALA A 215 7.85 14.74 8.80
CA ALA A 215 7.51 14.49 7.40
C ALA A 215 6.15 15.09 7.00
N HIS A 216 5.17 15.10 7.91
CA HIS A 216 3.88 15.76 7.69
C HIS A 216 4.00 17.29 7.69
N GLU A 217 4.84 17.88 8.55
CA GLU A 217 5.14 19.32 8.54
C GLU A 217 5.87 19.73 7.25
N GLU A 218 6.89 18.97 6.83
CA GLU A 218 7.59 19.16 5.55
C GLU A 218 6.65 19.03 4.35
N ALA A 219 5.75 18.04 4.34
CA ALA A 219 4.76 17.88 3.29
C ALA A 219 3.74 19.04 3.23
N ALA A 220 3.34 19.59 4.38
CA ALA A 220 2.45 20.74 4.46
C ALA A 220 3.11 22.03 3.94
N ILE A 221 4.39 22.26 4.27
CA ILE A 221 5.18 23.40 3.76
C ILE A 221 5.31 23.31 2.24
N ASN A 222 5.78 22.15 1.72
CA ASN A 222 5.93 21.93 0.28
C ASN A 222 4.60 22.10 -0.49
N ALA A 223 3.45 21.75 0.10
CA ALA A 223 2.15 21.96 -0.51
C ALA A 223 1.74 23.44 -0.60
N VAL A 224 2.14 24.27 0.36
CA VAL A 224 1.94 25.73 0.33
C VAL A 224 2.86 26.38 -0.71
N ASP A 225 4.13 26.00 -0.77
CA ASP A 225 5.09 26.53 -1.74
C ASP A 225 4.67 26.20 -3.18
N LEU A 226 4.22 24.96 -3.46
CA LEU A 226 3.71 24.56 -4.78
C LEU A 226 2.48 25.36 -5.24
N GLU A 227 1.57 25.72 -4.33
CA GLU A 227 0.42 26.56 -4.68
C GLU A 227 0.81 28.04 -4.82
N LEU A 228 1.81 28.52 -4.06
CA LEU A 228 2.38 29.85 -4.23
C LEU A 228 3.10 30.02 -5.57
N GLU A 229 3.89 29.02 -6.00
CA GLU A 229 4.49 28.98 -7.34
C GLU A 229 3.42 28.96 -8.44
N ARG A 230 2.34 28.18 -8.26
CA ARG A 230 1.19 28.17 -9.17
C ARG A 230 0.54 29.55 -9.31
N GLN A 231 0.36 30.26 -8.20
CA GLN A 231 -0.24 31.59 -8.19
C GLN A 231 0.67 32.60 -8.89
N GLN A 232 1.95 32.67 -8.51
CA GLN A 232 2.93 33.56 -9.16
C GLN A 232 3.08 33.28 -10.67
N GLY A 233 3.12 32.02 -11.08
CA GLY A 233 3.14 31.66 -12.51
C GLY A 233 1.88 32.08 -13.26
N SER A 234 0.71 32.05 -12.59
CA SER A 234 -0.55 32.53 -13.17
C SER A 234 -0.65 34.06 -13.25
N GLU A 235 -0.04 34.79 -12.30
CA GLU A 235 0.08 36.25 -12.36
C GLU A 235 1.07 36.69 -13.45
N GLN A 236 2.22 36.02 -13.58
CA GLN A 236 3.18 36.28 -14.65
C GLN A 236 2.56 36.05 -16.04
N GLN A 237 1.80 34.96 -16.24
CA GLN A 237 1.08 34.71 -17.51
C GLN A 237 -0.06 35.72 -17.79
N GLN A 238 -0.55 36.45 -16.78
CA GLN A 238 -1.48 37.56 -16.98
C GLN A 238 -0.74 38.87 -17.28
N LEU A 239 0.40 39.12 -16.63
CA LEU A 239 1.24 40.29 -16.81
C LEU A 239 2.02 40.31 -18.13
N GLU A 240 2.39 39.16 -18.69
CA GLU A 240 2.97 39.04 -20.05
C GLU A 240 1.91 39.18 -21.18
N ARG A 241 0.63 39.34 -20.85
CA ARG A 241 -0.46 39.33 -21.82
C ARG A 241 -0.77 40.63 -22.62
N PRO A 242 -0.24 41.84 -22.32
CA PRO A 242 -0.57 43.05 -23.07
C PRO A 242 0.49 43.44 -24.12
N GLU A 243 0.34 43.01 -25.38
CA GLU A 243 0.83 43.78 -26.56
C GLU A 243 0.32 43.30 -27.94
N ARG A 244 -0.38 42.15 -28.06
CA ARG A 244 -0.82 41.61 -29.36
C ARG A 244 -2.14 42.15 -29.95
N GLU A 245 -2.86 43.02 -29.24
CA GLU A 245 -4.15 43.59 -29.70
C GLU A 245 -4.07 45.07 -30.14
N GLN A 246 -2.86 45.65 -30.28
CA GLN A 246 -2.72 47.11 -30.47
C GLN A 246 -1.81 47.57 -31.62
N VAL A 247 -1.48 46.68 -32.58
CA VAL A 247 -0.61 47.01 -33.74
C VAL A 247 -1.40 47.39 -35.01
N ASP A 248 -2.67 47.02 -35.11
CA ASP A 248 -3.40 46.95 -36.39
C ASP A 248 -4.30 48.17 -36.68
N ASN A 249 -3.84 49.40 -36.37
CA ASN A 249 -4.71 50.60 -36.41
C ASN A 249 -4.07 51.89 -36.96
N ASP A 250 -2.85 51.83 -37.53
CA ASP A 250 -2.13 53.01 -38.04
C ASP A 250 -1.68 52.87 -39.50
N LEU A 251 -2.64 52.83 -40.44
CA LEU A 251 -2.38 53.08 -41.87
C LEU A 251 -3.64 53.54 -42.61
N LYS A 252 -3.86 54.86 -42.66
CA LYS A 252 -4.94 55.49 -43.43
C LYS A 252 -4.47 56.81 -44.03
N MET A 253 -4.57 56.96 -45.35
CA MET A 253 -4.64 58.20 -46.17
C MET A 253 -4.42 57.81 -47.66
N PRO A 254 -4.85 58.60 -48.67
CA PRO A 254 -6.26 58.93 -48.92
C PRO A 254 -6.68 58.84 -50.41
N THR A 255 -7.98 58.71 -50.70
CA THR A 255 -8.55 59.20 -51.98
C THR A 255 -10.05 59.45 -51.87
N SER A 256 -10.50 60.51 -52.55
CA SER A 256 -11.89 60.99 -52.72
C SER A 256 -11.95 61.75 -54.05
N PRO A 257 -13.12 62.13 -54.61
CA PRO A 257 -14.50 61.76 -54.26
C PRO A 257 -15.32 61.20 -55.45
N ALA A 258 -16.53 60.67 -55.20
CA ALA A 258 -17.78 61.11 -55.86
C ALA A 258 -19.00 60.23 -55.49
N LEU A 259 -20.13 60.91 -55.24
CA LEU A 259 -21.53 60.62 -55.65
C LEU A 259 -21.99 59.16 -55.93
N SER A 260 -23.21 58.71 -55.57
CA SER A 260 -24.25 59.16 -54.62
C SER A 260 -25.47 58.22 -54.73
N SER A 261 -26.18 57.95 -53.62
CA SER A 261 -27.49 57.24 -53.57
C SER A 261 -27.49 55.76 -54.03
N SER A 262 -28.49 54.92 -53.75
CA SER A 262 -29.39 54.73 -52.58
C SER A 262 -30.19 53.44 -52.77
N THR A 263 -30.67 52.80 -51.69
CA THR A 263 -31.57 51.60 -51.69
C THR A 263 -30.99 50.31 -52.32
N ALA A 264 -31.56 49.11 -52.13
CA ALA A 264 -32.10 48.49 -50.91
C ALA A 264 -32.24 46.95 -51.10
N SER A 265 -32.15 46.20 -50.00
CA SER A 265 -32.90 44.97 -49.68
C SER A 265 -33.07 43.80 -50.69
N LEU A 266 -32.53 42.64 -50.25
CA LEU A 266 -33.13 41.29 -50.23
C LEU A 266 -33.16 40.39 -51.49
N SER A 267 -33.05 39.07 -51.21
CA SER A 267 -33.28 37.89 -52.08
C SER A 267 -32.27 37.67 -53.22
N SER A 268 -32.06 36.46 -53.76
CA SER A 268 -32.12 35.08 -53.23
C SER A 268 -31.50 34.12 -54.29
N VAL A 269 -31.30 32.82 -53.98
CA VAL A 269 -30.94 31.69 -54.89
C VAL A 269 -29.60 31.81 -55.69
N ALA A 270 -28.97 30.74 -56.22
CA ALA A 270 -28.79 29.35 -55.75
C ALA A 270 -27.66 28.64 -56.59
N SER A 271 -27.18 27.50 -56.08
CA SER A 271 -26.58 26.36 -56.84
C SER A 271 -25.16 26.42 -57.45
N GLY A 272 -24.26 25.58 -56.91
CA GLY A 272 -23.14 24.91 -57.62
C GLY A 272 -21.81 25.68 -57.81
N CYS A 273 -20.67 25.03 -58.12
CA CYS A 273 -20.28 23.60 -58.11
C CYS A 273 -18.74 23.46 -58.31
N TYR A 274 -18.13 22.33 -57.89
CA TYR A 274 -16.69 21.94 -58.06
C TYR A 274 -15.65 22.82 -57.31
N SER A 275 -14.44 22.37 -56.92
CA SER A 275 -13.66 21.13 -57.20
C SER A 275 -12.84 20.61 -55.98
N ASP A 276 -12.41 19.35 -56.06
CA ASP A 276 -11.34 18.64 -55.30
C ASP A 276 -9.90 19.23 -55.49
N PRO A 277 -8.78 18.65 -54.93
CA PRO A 277 -8.62 17.48 -54.03
C PRO A 277 -7.67 17.69 -52.81
N ALA A 278 -7.47 16.62 -51.99
CA ALA A 278 -6.28 16.48 -51.12
C ALA A 278 -5.67 15.06 -51.08
N SER A 279 -4.41 14.95 -51.54
CA SER A 279 -3.35 13.98 -51.18
C SER A 279 -3.61 12.46 -51.03
N SER A 280 -2.90 11.68 -51.86
CA SER A 280 -2.40 10.30 -51.59
C SER A 280 -0.86 10.36 -51.32
N PRO A 281 -0.05 9.28 -51.25
CA PRO A 281 -0.32 7.82 -51.12
C PRO A 281 0.44 7.25 -49.89
N SER A 282 1.06 6.06 -49.76
CA SER A 282 1.22 4.80 -50.53
C SER A 282 1.72 3.64 -49.63
N LYS A 283 1.24 2.40 -49.84
CA LYS A 283 2.05 1.16 -49.70
C LYS A 283 1.45 0.02 -50.56
N PRO A 284 2.23 -0.91 -51.14
CA PRO A 284 1.72 -1.80 -52.20
C PRO A 284 1.26 -3.20 -51.74
N LYS A 285 0.16 -3.65 -52.37
CA LYS A 285 -0.08 -4.94 -53.08
C LYS A 285 1.10 -5.94 -53.15
N SER A 286 0.94 -7.28 -53.26
CA SER A 286 -0.19 -8.27 -53.40
C SER A 286 0.46 -9.69 -53.45
N PRO A 287 -0.04 -10.81 -54.06
CA PRO A 287 -1.38 -11.24 -54.55
C PRO A 287 -1.86 -12.63 -54.01
N CYS A 288 -3.16 -12.86 -53.77
CA CYS A 288 -4.22 -13.43 -54.64
C CYS A 288 -4.31 -14.97 -54.83
N SER A 289 -5.45 -15.55 -54.43
CA SER A 289 -6.29 -16.56 -55.13
C SER A 289 -7.64 -16.61 -54.38
N SER A 290 -8.81 -16.30 -54.97
CA SER A 290 -9.65 -17.13 -55.88
C SER A 290 -9.98 -18.50 -55.29
N SER A 291 -11.25 -18.95 -55.17
CA SER A 291 -12.35 -18.78 -56.12
C SER A 291 -13.77 -18.93 -55.53
N ASP A 292 -14.71 -18.16 -56.07
CA ASP A 292 -16.07 -18.51 -56.57
C ASP A 292 -17.03 -19.43 -55.78
N SER A 293 -18.27 -18.97 -55.53
CA SER A 293 -19.48 -19.46 -56.24
C SER A 293 -20.80 -18.77 -55.78
N ASP A 294 -21.70 -18.62 -56.75
CA ASP A 294 -22.91 -17.78 -56.80
C ASP A 294 -24.14 -18.15 -55.92
N ALA A 295 -25.11 -17.22 -55.93
CA ALA A 295 -26.55 -17.38 -55.63
C ALA A 295 -26.96 -17.62 -54.16
N ASP A 296 -28.17 -17.27 -53.70
CA ASP A 296 -29.34 -16.68 -54.38
C ASP A 296 -30.10 -15.70 -53.45
N ALA A 297 -31.07 -14.94 -53.98
CA ALA A 297 -31.75 -13.86 -53.24
C ALA A 297 -33.11 -14.27 -52.63
N ASN A 298 -33.37 -13.87 -51.38
CA ASN A 298 -34.74 -13.53 -50.94
C ASN A 298 -34.80 -12.54 -49.75
N SER A 299 -36.00 -12.04 -49.47
CA SER A 299 -36.22 -10.77 -48.75
C SER A 299 -36.47 -10.88 -47.25
N THR A 300 -36.00 -9.85 -46.54
CA THR A 300 -36.58 -9.21 -45.34
C THR A 300 -37.32 -10.07 -44.31
N ALA A 301 -36.67 -10.31 -43.17
CA ALA A 301 -37.33 -10.28 -41.87
C ALA A 301 -36.37 -9.68 -40.83
N MET A 302 -36.80 -8.64 -40.11
CA MET A 302 -36.10 -8.24 -38.87
C MET A 302 -36.44 -9.26 -37.78
N THR A 303 -35.43 -9.88 -37.18
CA THR A 303 -35.58 -10.60 -35.91
C THR A 303 -34.31 -10.41 -35.10
N SER A 304 -34.46 -10.06 -33.82
CA SER A 304 -33.36 -9.73 -32.93
C SER A 304 -32.51 -10.96 -32.62
N LEU A 305 -31.36 -11.09 -33.27
CA LEU A 305 -30.33 -12.06 -32.89
C LEU A 305 -29.28 -11.38 -32.02
N SER A 306 -29.38 -11.65 -30.72
CA SER A 306 -28.25 -11.51 -29.79
C SER A 306 -27.02 -12.20 -30.40
N MET A 307 -25.90 -11.49 -30.50
CA MET A 307 -24.62 -12.14 -30.79
C MET A 307 -24.25 -13.00 -29.58
N GLY A 308 -24.53 -14.30 -29.69
CA GLY A 308 -24.04 -15.30 -28.75
C GLY A 308 -22.52 -15.35 -28.80
N LYS A 309 -21.87 -14.53 -27.97
CA LYS A 309 -20.43 -14.67 -27.66
C LYS A 309 -20.20 -16.10 -27.20
N THR A 310 -19.48 -16.87 -28.00
CA THR A 310 -19.06 -18.20 -27.58
C THR A 310 -18.05 -18.04 -26.44
N ALA A 311 -18.08 -18.94 -25.45
CA ALA A 311 -17.21 -18.84 -24.27
C ALA A 311 -15.70 -18.78 -24.62
N SER A 312 -15.32 -19.28 -25.81
CA SER A 312 -13.96 -19.17 -26.35
C SER A 312 -13.58 -17.74 -26.76
N GLY A 313 -14.53 -16.93 -27.24
CA GLY A 313 -14.30 -15.53 -27.61
C GLY A 313 -14.08 -14.63 -26.39
N GLU A 314 -14.90 -14.80 -25.35
CA GLU A 314 -14.75 -14.08 -24.07
C GLU A 314 -13.44 -14.44 -23.36
N GLN A 315 -13.04 -15.72 -23.40
CA GLN A 315 -11.74 -16.13 -22.87
C GLN A 315 -10.56 -15.49 -23.62
N MET A 316 -10.66 -15.31 -24.95
CA MET A 316 -9.63 -14.62 -25.74
C MET A 316 -9.57 -13.12 -25.41
N GLU A 317 -10.71 -12.46 -25.26
CA GLU A 317 -10.80 -11.04 -24.90
C GLU A 317 -10.25 -10.77 -23.49
N VAL A 318 -10.58 -11.63 -22.52
CA VAL A 318 -10.03 -11.60 -21.15
C VAL A 318 -8.53 -11.90 -21.14
N LEU A 319 -8.04 -12.83 -21.97
CA LEU A 319 -6.61 -13.12 -22.10
C LEU A 319 -5.83 -11.94 -22.70
N LEU A 320 -6.37 -11.33 -23.76
CA LEU A 320 -5.79 -10.13 -24.38
C LEU A 320 -5.75 -8.96 -23.41
N MET A 321 -6.84 -8.70 -22.66
CA MET A 321 -6.85 -7.65 -21.65
C MET A 321 -5.85 -7.93 -20.53
N ARG A 322 -5.74 -9.17 -20.05
CA ARG A 322 -4.71 -9.56 -19.06
C ARG A 322 -3.29 -9.32 -19.60
N LEU A 323 -3.02 -9.66 -20.86
CA LEU A 323 -1.71 -9.42 -21.50
C LEU A 323 -1.42 -7.91 -21.65
N LEU A 324 -2.42 -7.09 -21.96
CA LEU A 324 -2.28 -5.63 -22.00
C LEU A 324 -1.98 -5.08 -20.61
N THR A 325 -2.75 -5.46 -19.57
CA THR A 325 -2.47 -5.07 -18.18
C THR A 325 -1.06 -5.47 -17.75
N GLN A 326 -0.64 -6.70 -18.02
CA GLN A 326 0.70 -7.19 -17.67
C GLN A 326 1.83 -6.45 -18.42
N ASN A 327 1.58 -6.01 -19.65
CA ASN A 327 2.52 -5.17 -20.40
C ASN A 327 2.61 -3.74 -19.80
N THR A 328 1.46 -3.14 -19.44
CA THR A 328 1.42 -1.85 -18.73
C THR A 328 2.10 -1.91 -17.36
N GLU A 329 1.85 -2.96 -16.57
CA GLU A 329 2.50 -3.19 -15.27
C GLU A 329 4.02 -3.32 -15.42
N THR A 330 4.52 -4.08 -16.42
CA THR A 330 5.96 -4.23 -16.63
C THR A 330 6.60 -2.94 -17.19
N GLN A 331 5.90 -2.16 -18.02
CA GLN A 331 6.35 -0.81 -18.41
C GLN A 331 6.45 0.12 -17.20
N GLN A 332 5.45 0.11 -16.30
CA GLN A 332 5.44 0.92 -15.09
C GLN A 332 6.58 0.53 -14.13
N GLN A 333 6.85 -0.78 -13.97
CA GLN A 333 7.99 -1.28 -13.19
C GLN A 333 9.34 -0.82 -13.77
N LEU A 334 9.50 -0.86 -15.10
CA LEU A 334 10.72 -0.38 -15.77
C LEU A 334 10.92 1.13 -15.57
N ALA A 335 9.85 1.94 -15.64
CA ALA A 335 9.92 3.37 -15.37
C ALA A 335 10.36 3.66 -13.91
N VAL A 336 9.79 2.95 -12.94
CA VAL A 336 10.19 3.07 -11.51
C VAL A 336 11.65 2.64 -11.30
N GLN A 337 12.13 1.60 -12.00
CA GLN A 337 13.54 1.21 -11.95
C GLN A 337 14.46 2.27 -12.56
N GLN A 338 14.09 2.88 -13.70
CA GLN A 338 14.87 3.97 -14.31
C GLN A 338 14.97 5.20 -13.39
N ILE A 339 13.87 5.59 -12.74
CA ILE A 339 13.86 6.67 -11.73
C ILE A 339 14.81 6.31 -10.58
N SER A 340 14.69 5.11 -10.00
CA SER A 340 15.54 4.68 -8.89
C SER A 340 17.04 4.64 -9.23
N LEU A 341 17.39 4.23 -10.46
CA LEU A 341 18.77 4.28 -10.96
C LEU A 341 19.25 5.72 -11.14
N SER A 342 18.42 6.61 -11.69
CA SER A 342 18.75 8.03 -11.85
C SER A 342 18.99 8.72 -10.51
N THR A 343 18.15 8.48 -9.50
CA THR A 343 18.32 9.04 -8.15
C THR A 343 19.62 8.55 -7.49
N LYS A 344 19.97 7.27 -7.62
CA LYS A 344 21.24 6.73 -7.10
C LYS A 344 22.46 7.31 -7.80
N LEU A 345 22.39 7.52 -9.12
CA LEU A 345 23.46 8.16 -9.87
C LEU A 345 23.67 9.61 -9.41
N GLY A 346 22.59 10.37 -9.18
CA GLY A 346 22.66 11.70 -8.56
C GLY A 346 23.35 11.68 -7.19
N GLN A 347 22.87 10.83 -6.27
CA GLN A 347 23.47 10.66 -4.93
C GLN A 347 24.96 10.29 -4.98
N HIS A 348 25.38 9.46 -5.94
CA HIS A 348 26.79 9.13 -6.14
C HIS A 348 27.60 10.32 -6.67
N THR A 349 27.04 11.11 -7.59
CA THR A 349 27.65 12.35 -8.08
C THR A 349 27.84 13.38 -6.96
N ASP A 350 26.84 13.55 -6.08
CA ASP A 350 26.93 14.45 -4.93
C ASP A 350 28.00 14.00 -3.92
N GLN A 351 28.12 12.69 -3.68
CA GLN A 351 29.18 12.11 -2.85
C GLN A 351 30.57 12.36 -3.46
N ILE A 352 30.73 12.20 -4.78
CA ILE A 352 31.99 12.50 -5.49
C ILE A 352 32.33 14.00 -5.38
N ASN A 353 31.37 14.89 -5.62
CA ASN A 353 31.56 16.34 -5.49
C ASN A 353 31.97 16.74 -4.07
N LYS A 354 31.33 16.15 -3.05
CA LYS A 354 31.72 16.36 -1.64
C LYS A 354 33.14 15.89 -1.37
N LEU A 355 33.51 14.69 -1.82
CA LEU A 355 34.86 14.15 -1.63
C LEU A 355 35.94 15.01 -2.33
N MET A 356 35.66 15.55 -3.52
CA MET A 356 36.58 16.51 -4.17
C MET A 356 36.72 17.81 -3.37
N SER A 357 35.63 18.32 -2.79
CA SER A 357 35.67 19.51 -1.93
C SER A 357 36.48 19.27 -0.65
N ASP A 358 36.26 18.14 0.03
CA ASP A 358 37.02 17.76 1.23
C ASP A 358 38.50 17.49 0.90
N PHE A 359 38.81 16.96 -0.28
CA PHE A 359 40.19 16.76 -0.76
C PHE A 359 40.92 18.08 -1.01
N ALA A 360 40.36 19.00 -1.79
CA ALA A 360 40.94 20.33 -2.02
C ALA A 360 41.11 21.12 -0.70
N ARG A 361 40.19 20.91 0.25
CA ARG A 361 40.27 21.48 1.60
C ARG A 361 41.33 20.82 2.49
N MET A 362 41.79 19.62 2.16
CA MET A 362 42.96 18.99 2.79
C MET A 362 44.27 19.47 2.15
N GLU A 363 44.35 19.59 0.83
CA GLU A 363 45.54 20.13 0.14
C GLU A 363 45.88 21.54 0.66
N ALA A 364 44.91 22.46 0.64
CA ALA A 364 45.10 23.82 1.17
C ALA A 364 45.51 23.87 2.67
N LYS A 365 45.15 22.84 3.46
CA LYS A 365 45.59 22.69 4.87
C LYS A 365 46.99 22.08 5.00
N VAL A 366 47.45 21.31 4.02
CA VAL A 366 48.80 20.77 3.95
C VAL A 366 49.76 21.87 3.53
N ASP A 367 49.45 22.61 2.45
CA ASP A 367 50.29 23.70 1.93
C ASP A 367 50.52 24.79 2.99
N ALA A 368 49.45 25.27 3.63
CA ALA A 368 49.56 26.23 4.73
C ALA A 368 50.39 25.72 5.93
N LYS A 369 50.50 24.39 6.11
CA LYS A 369 51.34 23.75 7.13
C LYS A 369 52.79 23.58 6.70
N VAL A 370 53.06 23.51 5.39
CA VAL A 370 54.41 23.52 4.82
C VAL A 370 54.98 24.93 4.90
N ASP A 371 54.23 25.94 4.43
CA ASP A 371 54.63 27.35 4.50
C ASP A 371 54.86 27.83 5.94
N SER A 372 53.97 27.46 6.87
CA SER A 372 54.11 27.76 8.31
C SER A 372 55.30 27.06 8.98
N LYS A 373 56.03 26.19 8.27
CA LYS A 373 57.21 25.46 8.74
C LYS A 373 58.49 25.82 7.98
N ALA A 374 58.38 26.73 7.00
CA ALA A 374 59.47 27.31 6.22
C ALA A 374 59.81 28.77 6.65
N LYS A 375 59.14 29.26 7.70
CA LYS A 375 59.39 30.51 8.43
C LYS A 375 59.88 30.21 9.84
#